data_AF-A0A4V1J4B6-F1
#
_entry.id   AF-A0A4V1J4B6-F1
#
_cell.length_a   1.000
_cell.length_b   1.000
_cell.length_c   1.000
_cell.angle_alpha   90.00
_cell.angle_beta   90.00
_cell.angle_gamma   90.00
#
_symmetry.space_group_name_H-M   'P 1'
#
loop_
_entity.id
_entity.type
_entity.pdbx_description
1 polymer ?
#
loop_
_entity_poly.entity_id
_entity_poly.type
_entity_poly.pdbx_seq_one_letter_code
_entity_poly.pdbx_strand_id
1 'polypeptide(L)'
;ICNAVSDGDLTQKFTLQVTSQVSIMGLAINQMVERLGLFSTELNRVTLEVGIEGELGFQAMVPNTKGVWYDLTGDVNTMVENLTAQVRDIATVCKAVANGDLSRKVTVNIKGEMGQIKEYFNQMVDSLRVFATEVQRLTLDVGTEGKLGGIAQVHDVSGIWKDLTDHVNIMAGNLTDQVRDIASVCKAVAKGDLNQKIEVNARGEMDDMKVTINTMVDQLRIFASEVTRV
;
A
#
# COMPACT_ATOMS: atom_id res chain seq x y z
N ILE A 1 6.30 -44.20 33.80
CA ILE A 1 5.93 -43.65 32.48
C ILE A 1 4.71 -42.75 32.52
N CYS A 2 3.54 -43.15 33.05
CA CYS A 2 2.33 -42.33 32.97
C CYS A 2 2.51 -40.92 33.55
N ASN A 3 3.19 -40.76 34.70
CA ASN A 3 3.52 -39.44 35.25
C ASN A 3 4.41 -38.63 34.31
N ALA A 4 5.51 -39.23 33.83
CA ALA A 4 6.44 -38.55 32.91
C ALA A 4 5.77 -38.13 31.58
N VAL A 5 4.94 -38.98 30.98
CA VAL A 5 4.15 -38.64 29.78
C VAL A 5 3.13 -37.54 30.09
N SER A 6 2.51 -37.59 31.27
CA SER A 6 1.61 -36.52 31.74
C SER A 6 2.33 -35.18 31.92
N ASP A 7 3.62 -35.22 32.27
CA ASP A 7 4.48 -34.04 32.41
C ASP A 7 5.10 -33.62 31.05
N GLY A 8 4.78 -34.30 29.96
CA GLY A 8 5.24 -33.99 28.60
C GLY A 8 6.55 -34.67 28.16
N ASP A 9 7.12 -35.57 28.97
CA ASP A 9 8.27 -36.39 28.56
C ASP A 9 7.82 -37.56 27.67
N LEU A 10 7.88 -37.33 26.35
CA LEU A 10 7.51 -38.29 25.31
C LEU A 10 8.66 -39.24 24.92
N THR A 11 9.80 -39.20 25.65
CA THR A 11 10.93 -40.12 25.40
C THR A 11 10.78 -41.45 26.15
N GLN A 12 9.88 -41.50 27.14
CA GLN A 12 9.66 -42.66 27.99
C GLN A 12 8.90 -43.76 27.25
N LYS A 13 9.30 -45.03 27.47
CA LYS A 13 8.60 -46.21 26.94
C LYS A 13 8.18 -47.16 28.05
N PHE A 14 6.98 -47.70 27.91
CA PHE A 14 6.45 -48.72 28.79
C PHE A 14 7.15 -50.05 28.47
N THR A 15 7.89 -50.58 29.44
CA THR A 15 8.59 -51.87 29.37
C THR A 15 7.97 -52.81 30.39
N LEU A 16 7.36 -53.91 29.93
CA LEU A 16 6.92 -54.99 30.82
C LEU A 16 7.38 -56.36 30.33
N GLN A 17 7.76 -57.20 31.28
CA GLN A 17 7.96 -58.63 31.10
C GLN A 17 6.66 -59.38 31.50
N VAL A 18 5.94 -59.85 30.48
CA VAL A 18 4.88 -60.91 30.46
C VAL A 18 3.55 -60.71 31.22
N THR A 19 2.47 -60.45 30.47
CA THR A 19 1.17 -61.17 30.42
C THR A 19 0.32 -60.55 29.29
N SER A 20 -0.48 -61.35 28.58
CA SER A 20 -0.98 -61.00 27.23
C SER A 20 -1.80 -59.71 27.13
N GLN A 21 -2.69 -59.42 28.08
CA GLN A 21 -3.54 -58.22 28.02
C GLN A 21 -2.80 -56.94 28.43
N VAL A 22 -1.95 -57.00 29.46
CA VAL A 22 -1.14 -55.84 29.91
C VAL A 22 -0.09 -55.47 28.85
N SER A 23 0.38 -56.45 28.07
CA SER A 23 1.25 -56.21 26.91
C SER A 23 0.57 -55.41 25.80
N ILE A 24 -0.70 -55.71 25.49
CA ILE A 24 -1.48 -54.98 24.46
C ILE A 24 -1.71 -53.53 24.88
N MET A 25 -2.09 -53.30 26.15
CA MET A 25 -2.28 -51.96 26.68
C MET A 25 -0.98 -51.16 26.67
N GLY A 26 0.14 -51.77 27.07
CA GLY A 26 1.47 -51.15 27.02
C GLY A 26 1.89 -50.77 25.60
N LEU A 27 1.62 -51.63 24.61
CA LEU A 27 1.88 -51.34 23.20
C LEU A 27 1.05 -50.15 22.70
N ALA A 28 -0.25 -50.12 23.03
CA ALA A 28 -1.14 -49.01 22.65
C ALA A 28 -0.68 -47.68 23.27
N ILE A 29 -0.29 -47.67 24.54
CA ILE A 29 0.27 -46.48 25.21
C ILE A 29 1.55 -46.04 24.53
N ASN A 30 2.48 -46.95 24.22
CA ASN A 30 3.73 -46.62 23.54
C ASN A 30 3.47 -46.02 22.14
N GLN A 31 2.51 -46.56 21.39
CA GLN A 31 2.11 -46.00 20.09
C GLN A 31 1.47 -44.61 20.22
N MET A 32 0.70 -44.35 21.29
CA MET A 32 0.16 -43.02 21.56
C MET A 32 1.26 -42.01 21.89
N VAL A 33 2.21 -42.38 22.75
CA VAL A 33 3.37 -41.54 23.12
C VAL A 33 4.22 -41.22 21.89
N GLU A 34 4.48 -42.21 21.04
CA GLU A 34 5.22 -42.01 19.78
C GLU A 34 4.48 -41.04 18.84
N ARG A 35 3.17 -41.19 18.67
CA ARG A 35 2.35 -40.29 17.84
C ARG A 35 2.32 -38.87 18.38
N LEU A 36 2.17 -38.71 19.70
CA LEU A 36 2.27 -37.42 20.37
C LEU A 36 3.64 -36.77 20.12
N GLY A 37 4.72 -37.57 20.16
CA GLY A 37 6.08 -37.10 19.90
C GLY A 37 6.21 -36.58 18.47
N LEU A 38 5.78 -37.36 17.48
CA LEU A 38 5.81 -36.97 16.07
C LEU A 38 4.98 -35.71 15.81
N PHE A 39 3.77 -35.62 16.37
CA PHE A 39 2.91 -34.45 16.23
C PHE A 39 3.54 -33.21 16.86
N SER A 40 4.13 -33.32 18.05
CA SER A 40 4.85 -32.23 18.72
C SER A 40 6.05 -31.75 17.90
N THR A 41 6.85 -32.67 17.37
CA THR A 41 7.98 -32.32 16.50
C THR A 41 7.51 -31.59 15.24
N GLU A 42 6.47 -32.07 14.57
CA GLU A 42 5.94 -31.44 13.36
C GLU A 42 5.31 -30.07 13.64
N LEU A 43 4.58 -29.91 14.75
CA LEU A 43 4.05 -28.62 15.15
C LEU A 43 5.15 -27.60 15.45
N ASN A 44 6.21 -28.02 16.15
CA ASN A 44 7.36 -27.15 16.41
C ASN A 44 8.04 -26.74 15.10
N ARG A 45 8.18 -27.67 14.14
CA ARG A 45 8.74 -27.36 12.82
C ARG A 45 7.87 -26.35 12.07
N VAL A 46 6.57 -26.58 11.95
CA VAL A 46 5.65 -25.65 11.27
C VAL A 46 5.65 -24.27 11.96
N THR A 47 5.69 -24.25 13.29
CA THR A 47 5.77 -22.99 14.06
C THR A 47 7.06 -22.24 13.78
N LEU A 48 8.20 -22.94 13.71
CA LEU A 48 9.48 -22.33 13.38
C LEU A 48 9.46 -21.77 11.95
N GLU A 49 9.14 -22.60 10.97
CA GLU A 49 9.23 -22.23 9.56
C GLU A 49 8.23 -21.13 9.19
N VAL A 50 6.94 -21.32 9.51
CA VAL A 50 5.86 -20.40 9.10
C VAL A 50 5.73 -19.23 10.07
N GLY A 51 5.86 -19.50 11.37
CA GLY A 51 5.60 -18.53 12.43
C GLY A 51 6.79 -17.67 12.83
N ILE A 52 8.02 -18.16 12.67
CA ILE A 52 9.24 -17.45 13.10
C ILE A 52 10.08 -17.02 11.90
N GLU A 53 10.46 -17.96 11.02
CA GLU A 53 11.28 -17.68 9.84
C GLU A 53 10.48 -16.99 8.73
N GLY A 54 9.15 -17.15 8.73
CA GLY A 54 8.25 -16.53 7.75
C GLY A 54 8.25 -17.22 6.39
N GLU A 55 8.81 -18.43 6.30
CA GLU A 55 8.78 -19.28 5.12
C GLU A 55 7.39 -19.93 5.01
N LEU A 56 6.52 -19.32 4.21
CA LEU A 56 5.11 -19.73 4.12
C LEU A 56 4.91 -20.99 3.27
N GLY A 57 3.99 -21.86 3.68
CA GLY A 57 3.55 -23.04 2.91
C GLY A 57 4.06 -24.37 3.42
N PHE A 58 4.80 -24.40 4.53
CA PHE A 58 5.08 -25.66 5.21
C PHE A 58 3.84 -26.21 5.90
N GLN A 59 3.68 -27.52 5.84
CA GLN A 59 2.57 -28.26 6.46
C GLN A 59 3.13 -29.32 7.41
N ALA A 60 2.37 -29.67 8.44
CA ALA A 60 2.69 -30.75 9.36
C ALA A 60 2.52 -32.10 8.65
N MET A 61 3.53 -32.95 8.73
CA MET A 61 3.52 -34.27 8.10
C MET A 61 3.68 -35.37 9.16
N VAL A 62 2.55 -35.80 9.74
CA VAL A 62 2.55 -36.87 10.75
C VAL A 62 2.15 -38.19 10.10
N PRO A 63 3.06 -39.19 10.01
CA PRO A 63 2.78 -40.44 9.31
C PRO A 63 1.77 -41.32 10.07
N ASN A 64 1.02 -42.14 9.34
CA ASN A 64 0.13 -43.17 9.86
C ASN A 64 -0.96 -42.66 10.83
N THR A 65 -1.39 -41.40 10.71
CA THR A 65 -2.49 -40.83 11.50
C THR A 65 -3.84 -41.36 11.06
N LYS A 66 -4.74 -41.57 12.04
CA LYS A 66 -6.13 -41.99 11.86
C LYS A 66 -6.99 -41.35 12.94
N GLY A 67 -8.30 -41.22 12.67
CA GLY A 67 -9.25 -40.59 13.60
C GLY A 67 -8.79 -39.18 13.99
N VAL A 68 -8.90 -38.85 15.27
CA VAL A 68 -8.59 -37.51 15.80
C VAL A 68 -7.20 -36.99 15.38
N TRP A 69 -6.18 -37.84 15.28
CA TRP A 69 -4.85 -37.41 14.85
C TRP A 69 -4.79 -36.97 13.38
N TYR A 70 -5.58 -37.64 12.54
CA TYR A 70 -5.68 -37.29 11.12
C TYR A 70 -6.43 -35.97 10.97
N ASP A 71 -7.56 -35.85 11.67
CA ASP A 71 -8.41 -34.66 11.63
C ASP A 71 -7.65 -33.43 12.14
N LEU A 72 -6.98 -33.51 13.29
CA LEU A 72 -6.19 -32.40 13.84
C LEU A 72 -5.02 -31.98 12.94
N THR A 73 -4.31 -32.93 12.33
CA THR A 73 -3.23 -32.62 11.39
C THR A 73 -3.80 -31.91 10.14
N GLY A 74 -4.95 -32.38 9.65
CA GLY A 74 -5.69 -31.76 8.55
C GLY A 74 -6.15 -30.34 8.87
N ASP A 75 -6.70 -30.11 10.06
CA ASP A 75 -7.18 -28.80 10.51
C ASP A 75 -6.02 -27.79 10.62
N VAL A 76 -4.89 -28.19 11.22
CA VAL A 76 -3.68 -27.35 11.29
C VAL A 76 -3.16 -27.03 9.89
N ASN A 77 -3.09 -28.02 9.01
CA ASN A 77 -2.61 -27.80 7.64
C ASN A 77 -3.56 -26.88 6.86
N THR A 78 -4.87 -27.03 7.03
CA THR A 78 -5.88 -26.16 6.42
C THR A 78 -5.74 -24.72 6.93
N MET A 79 -5.51 -24.54 8.22
CA MET A 79 -5.27 -23.21 8.81
C MET A 79 -4.01 -22.57 8.21
N VAL A 80 -2.89 -23.30 8.19
CA VAL A 80 -1.60 -22.80 7.69
C VAL A 80 -1.63 -22.51 6.19
N GLU A 81 -2.30 -23.36 5.41
CA GLU A 81 -2.49 -23.17 3.97
C GLU A 81 -3.31 -21.91 3.68
N ASN A 82 -4.42 -21.72 4.40
CA ASN A 82 -5.26 -20.53 4.25
C ASN A 82 -4.48 -19.25 4.60
N LEU A 83 -3.77 -19.21 5.74
CA LEU A 83 -2.98 -18.05 6.14
C LEU A 83 -1.82 -17.79 5.17
N THR A 84 -1.14 -18.84 4.70
CA THR A 84 -0.09 -18.75 3.68
C THR A 84 -0.60 -18.09 2.41
N ALA A 85 -1.74 -18.57 1.88
CA ALA A 85 -2.32 -18.02 0.65
C ALA A 85 -2.71 -16.55 0.82
N GLN A 86 -3.32 -16.21 1.96
CA GLN A 86 -3.75 -14.84 2.28
C GLN A 86 -2.56 -13.88 2.36
N VAL A 87 -1.53 -14.22 3.13
CA VAL A 87 -0.34 -13.36 3.31
C VAL A 87 0.45 -13.25 2.00
N ARG A 88 0.59 -14.33 1.23
CA ARG A 88 1.31 -14.33 -0.04
C ARG A 88 0.61 -13.49 -1.13
N ASP A 89 -0.72 -13.47 -1.18
CA ASP A 89 -1.47 -12.60 -2.10
C ASP A 89 -1.26 -11.13 -1.74
N ILE A 90 -1.39 -10.78 -0.45
CA ILE A 90 -1.12 -9.41 0.04
C ILE A 90 0.32 -8.98 -0.29
N ALA A 91 1.31 -9.83 0.00
CA ALA A 91 2.72 -9.54 -0.29
C ALA A 91 2.98 -9.31 -1.79
N THR A 92 2.30 -10.08 -2.66
CA THR A 92 2.39 -9.91 -4.12
C THR A 92 1.88 -8.54 -4.56
N VAL A 93 0.75 -8.10 -4.00
CA VAL A 93 0.18 -6.78 -4.28
C VAL A 93 1.06 -5.66 -3.71
N CYS A 94 1.58 -5.80 -2.49
CA CYS A 94 2.55 -4.86 -1.92
C CYS A 94 3.78 -4.69 -2.80
N LYS A 95 4.32 -5.80 -3.34
CA LYS A 95 5.44 -5.77 -4.27
C LYS A 95 5.08 -5.05 -5.58
N ALA A 96 3.88 -5.26 -6.10
CA ALA A 96 3.40 -4.54 -7.29
C ALA A 96 3.31 -3.03 -7.04
N VAL A 97 2.69 -2.61 -5.93
CA VAL A 97 2.58 -1.21 -5.51
C VAL A 97 3.95 -0.57 -5.33
N ALA A 98 4.89 -1.27 -4.69
CA ALA A 98 6.27 -0.80 -4.52
C ALA A 98 7.01 -0.57 -5.86
N ASN A 99 6.64 -1.32 -6.90
CA ASN A 99 7.15 -1.15 -8.26
C ASN A 99 6.31 -0.16 -9.10
N GLY A 100 5.33 0.53 -8.50
CA GLY A 100 4.47 1.49 -9.17
C GLY A 100 3.29 0.88 -9.94
N ASP A 101 3.06 -0.43 -9.86
CA ASP A 101 1.88 -1.08 -10.45
C ASP A 101 0.69 -1.02 -9.49
N LEU A 102 -0.14 0.00 -9.68
CA LEU A 102 -1.38 0.25 -8.93
C LEU A 102 -2.60 -0.44 -9.57
N SER A 103 -2.42 -1.31 -10.57
CA SER A 103 -3.52 -2.06 -11.19
C SER A 103 -3.89 -3.32 -10.42
N ARG A 104 -3.02 -3.77 -9.51
CA ARG A 104 -3.13 -5.03 -8.77
C ARG A 104 -3.94 -4.84 -7.49
N LYS A 105 -4.77 -5.83 -7.17
CA LYS A 105 -5.55 -5.90 -5.92
C LYS A 105 -5.42 -7.28 -5.28
N VAL A 106 -5.66 -7.34 -3.98
CA VAL A 106 -5.78 -8.59 -3.23
C VAL A 106 -7.11 -9.23 -3.61
N THR A 107 -7.08 -10.46 -4.12
CA THR A 107 -8.24 -11.11 -4.73
C THR A 107 -8.68 -12.35 -3.99
N VAL A 108 -7.80 -13.00 -3.23
CA VAL A 108 -8.14 -14.18 -2.42
C VAL A 108 -9.35 -13.89 -1.54
N ASN A 109 -10.22 -14.89 -1.36
CA ASN A 109 -11.38 -14.77 -0.49
C ASN A 109 -10.92 -14.84 0.98
N ILE A 110 -10.99 -13.72 1.67
CA ILE A 110 -10.51 -13.58 3.04
C ILE A 110 -11.66 -13.11 3.92
N LYS A 111 -11.84 -13.76 5.07
CA LYS A 111 -12.90 -13.44 6.04
C LYS A 111 -12.30 -12.95 7.36
N GLY A 112 -13.14 -12.38 8.22
CA GLY A 112 -12.73 -11.90 9.54
C GLY A 112 -11.73 -10.75 9.46
N GLU A 113 -10.80 -10.69 10.41
CA GLU A 113 -9.80 -9.62 10.53
C GLU A 113 -8.86 -9.56 9.31
N MET A 114 -8.44 -10.72 8.79
CA MET A 114 -7.65 -10.79 7.56
C MET A 114 -8.42 -10.22 6.35
N GLY A 115 -9.76 -10.35 6.35
CA GLY A 115 -10.62 -9.73 5.35
C GLY A 115 -10.60 -8.21 5.43
N GLN A 116 -10.64 -7.65 6.64
CA GLN A 116 -10.51 -6.21 6.85
C GLN A 116 -9.14 -5.68 6.37
N ILE A 117 -8.07 -6.43 6.63
CA ILE A 117 -6.73 -6.09 6.14
C ILE A 117 -6.73 -6.01 4.61
N LYS A 118 -7.32 -7.00 3.92
CA LYS A 118 -7.50 -6.96 2.46
C LYS A 118 -8.24 -5.70 2.01
N GLU A 119 -9.34 -5.35 2.66
CA GLU A 119 -10.12 -4.17 2.28
C GLU A 119 -9.33 -2.88 2.47
N TYR A 120 -8.62 -2.72 3.60
CA TYR A 120 -7.76 -1.55 3.82
C TYR A 120 -6.62 -1.45 2.80
N PHE A 121 -5.98 -2.57 2.46
CA PHE A 121 -4.95 -2.59 1.41
C PHE A 121 -5.52 -2.20 0.05
N ASN A 122 -6.66 -2.77 -0.34
CA ASN A 122 -7.29 -2.46 -1.63
C ASN A 122 -7.74 -0.99 -1.69
N GLN A 123 -8.29 -0.44 -0.61
CA GLN A 123 -8.63 0.98 -0.51
C GLN A 123 -7.40 1.88 -0.63
N MET A 124 -6.29 1.52 0.01
CA MET A 124 -5.02 2.25 -0.14
C MET A 124 -4.53 2.26 -1.59
N VAL A 125 -4.58 1.11 -2.29
CA VAL A 125 -4.21 1.01 -3.71
C VAL A 125 -5.12 1.88 -4.58
N ASP A 126 -6.43 1.87 -4.31
CA ASP A 126 -7.39 2.70 -5.05
C ASP A 126 -7.10 4.20 -4.88
N SER A 127 -6.89 4.66 -3.64
CA SER A 127 -6.53 6.06 -3.35
C SER A 127 -5.24 6.47 -4.06
N LEU A 128 -4.20 5.64 -4.01
CA LEU A 128 -2.95 5.86 -4.74
C LEU A 128 -3.20 5.97 -6.25
N ARG A 129 -4.03 5.10 -6.81
CA ARG A 129 -4.31 5.06 -8.25
C ARG A 129 -5.07 6.29 -8.72
N VAL A 130 -6.09 6.72 -7.98
CA VAL A 130 -6.85 7.94 -8.29
C VAL A 130 -5.92 9.16 -8.20
N PHE A 131 -5.13 9.26 -7.13
CA PHE A 131 -4.18 10.37 -6.97
C PHE A 131 -3.16 10.42 -8.11
N ALA A 132 -2.54 9.30 -8.48
CA ALA A 132 -1.58 9.24 -9.58
C ALA A 132 -2.20 9.66 -10.92
N THR A 133 -3.45 9.24 -11.17
CA THR A 133 -4.18 9.61 -12.39
C THR A 133 -4.48 11.12 -12.43
N GLU A 134 -4.93 11.70 -11.32
CA GLU A 134 -5.23 13.13 -11.25
C GLU A 134 -3.97 13.99 -11.37
N VAL A 135 -2.86 13.61 -10.73
CA VAL A 135 -1.59 14.31 -10.91
C VAL A 135 -1.12 14.24 -12.35
N GLN A 136 -1.18 13.08 -13.01
CA GLN A 136 -0.80 12.94 -14.41
C GLN A 136 -1.67 13.82 -15.32
N ARG A 137 -2.99 13.87 -15.08
CA ARG A 137 -3.89 14.74 -15.83
C ARG A 137 -3.54 16.21 -15.64
N LEU A 138 -3.33 16.66 -14.40
CA LEU A 138 -2.96 18.06 -14.12
C LEU A 138 -1.62 18.43 -14.75
N THR A 139 -0.63 17.52 -14.73
CA THR A 139 0.65 17.73 -15.41
C THR A 139 0.47 17.90 -16.92
N LEU A 140 -0.39 17.11 -17.55
CA LEU A 140 -0.69 17.26 -18.97
C LEU A 140 -1.43 18.58 -19.24
N ASP A 141 -2.52 18.85 -18.53
CA ASP A 141 -3.37 20.02 -18.73
C ASP A 141 -2.58 21.32 -18.52
N VAL A 142 -1.98 21.50 -17.36
CA VAL A 142 -1.30 22.77 -16.99
C VAL A 142 0.11 22.83 -17.58
N GLY A 143 0.85 21.72 -17.53
CA GLY A 143 2.27 21.71 -17.88
C GLY A 143 2.57 21.51 -19.37
N THR A 144 1.70 20.81 -20.11
CA THR A 144 1.95 20.48 -21.53
C THR A 144 0.99 21.21 -22.46
N GLU A 145 -0.31 21.14 -22.17
CA GLU A 145 -1.37 21.70 -23.03
C GLU A 145 -1.63 23.19 -22.75
N GLY A 146 -1.10 23.74 -21.65
CA GLY A 146 -1.33 25.12 -21.24
C GLY A 146 -2.80 25.41 -20.85
N LYS A 147 -3.59 24.38 -20.58
CA LYS A 147 -4.97 24.46 -20.09
C LYS A 147 -4.96 24.77 -18.60
N LEU A 148 -4.85 26.06 -18.30
CA LEU A 148 -4.87 26.59 -16.95
C LEU A 148 -6.27 26.47 -16.30
N GLY A 149 -6.31 26.25 -14.99
CA GLY A 149 -7.53 26.16 -14.18
C GLY A 149 -8.02 24.74 -13.89
N GLY A 150 -7.23 23.72 -14.24
CA GLY A 150 -7.51 22.35 -13.82
C GLY A 150 -7.32 22.15 -12.31
N ILE A 151 -8.26 21.43 -11.69
CA ILE A 151 -8.18 21.01 -10.29
C ILE A 151 -8.18 19.48 -10.23
N ALA A 152 -7.37 18.90 -9.35
CA ALA A 152 -7.40 17.48 -9.03
C ALA A 152 -8.67 17.17 -8.24
N GLN A 153 -9.39 16.14 -8.68
CA GLN A 153 -10.62 15.68 -8.03
C GLN A 153 -10.45 14.25 -7.49
N VAL A 154 -9.90 14.16 -6.28
CA VAL A 154 -9.74 12.90 -5.57
C VAL A 154 -10.88 12.77 -4.56
N HIS A 155 -11.75 11.79 -4.76
CA HIS A 155 -12.91 11.54 -3.89
C HIS A 155 -12.51 10.66 -2.70
N ASP A 156 -13.26 10.76 -1.60
CA ASP A 156 -13.12 9.90 -0.41
C ASP A 156 -11.74 9.90 0.26
N VAL A 157 -10.94 10.95 0.05
CA VAL A 157 -9.65 11.12 0.71
C VAL A 157 -9.74 11.91 2.01
N SER A 158 -8.96 11.47 2.99
CA SER A 158 -8.81 12.12 4.30
C SER A 158 -7.33 12.12 4.73
N GLY A 159 -7.02 12.92 5.75
CA GLY A 159 -5.65 13.10 6.25
C GLY A 159 -4.70 13.56 5.14
N ILE A 160 -3.50 12.95 5.08
CA ILE A 160 -2.43 13.34 4.16
C ILE A 160 -2.89 13.33 2.69
N TRP A 161 -3.77 12.41 2.29
CA TRP A 161 -4.27 12.35 0.92
C TRP A 161 -5.07 13.59 0.52
N LYS A 162 -5.88 14.10 1.47
CA LYS A 162 -6.61 15.35 1.28
C LYS A 162 -5.64 16.52 1.21
N ASP A 163 -4.72 16.60 2.16
CA ASP A 163 -3.74 17.70 2.23
C ASP A 163 -2.90 17.79 0.95
N LEU A 164 -2.44 16.65 0.42
CA LEU A 164 -1.69 16.60 -0.84
C LEU A 164 -2.54 17.07 -2.04
N THR A 165 -3.80 16.64 -2.11
CA THR A 165 -4.73 17.07 -3.17
C THR A 165 -4.96 18.58 -3.09
N ASP A 166 -5.19 19.11 -1.89
CA ASP A 166 -5.41 20.54 -1.65
C ASP A 166 -4.15 21.36 -1.99
N HIS A 167 -2.96 20.89 -1.63
CA HIS A 167 -1.69 21.56 -1.99
C HIS A 167 -1.46 21.61 -3.52
N VAL A 168 -1.71 20.50 -4.24
CA VAL A 168 -1.62 20.48 -5.71
C VAL A 168 -2.61 21.46 -6.34
N ASN A 169 -3.83 21.53 -5.80
CA ASN A 169 -4.86 22.46 -6.27
C ASN A 169 -4.49 23.92 -6.01
N ILE A 170 -3.94 24.24 -4.83
CA ILE A 170 -3.45 25.58 -4.51
C ILE A 170 -2.30 25.98 -5.46
N MET A 171 -1.36 25.07 -5.72
CA MET A 171 -0.26 25.31 -6.66
C MET A 171 -0.79 25.57 -8.08
N ALA A 172 -1.68 24.71 -8.59
CA ALA A 172 -2.25 24.86 -9.92
C ALA A 172 -3.10 26.14 -10.07
N GLY A 173 -3.84 26.51 -9.03
CA GLY A 173 -4.62 27.75 -8.96
C GLY A 173 -3.73 28.99 -9.00
N ASN A 174 -2.72 29.05 -8.13
CA ASN A 174 -1.77 30.16 -8.10
C ASN A 174 -1.07 30.35 -9.46
N LEU A 175 -0.57 29.27 -10.07
CA LEU A 175 0.07 29.34 -11.37
C LEU A 175 -0.91 29.77 -12.48
N THR A 176 -2.15 29.28 -12.42
CA THR A 176 -3.20 29.68 -13.36
C THR A 176 -3.45 31.18 -13.33
N ASP A 177 -3.65 31.73 -12.13
CA ASP A 177 -3.96 33.14 -11.95
C ASP A 177 -2.77 34.00 -12.38
N GLN A 178 -1.57 33.61 -11.98
CA GLN A 178 -0.34 34.33 -12.30
C GLN A 178 -0.09 34.39 -13.82
N VAL A 179 -0.17 33.25 -14.52
CA VAL A 179 0.08 33.20 -15.96
C VAL A 179 -1.04 33.88 -16.75
N ARG A 180 -2.31 33.78 -16.31
CA ARG A 180 -3.43 34.47 -16.99
C ARG A 180 -3.32 35.98 -16.89
N ASP A 181 -2.93 36.51 -15.74
CA ASP A 181 -2.75 37.96 -15.56
C ASP A 181 -1.61 38.48 -16.45
N ILE A 182 -0.46 37.80 -16.44
CA ILE A 182 0.67 38.06 -17.34
C ILE A 182 0.21 38.07 -18.81
N ALA A 183 -0.52 37.04 -19.23
CA ALA A 183 -1.01 36.94 -20.59
C ALA A 183 -2.01 38.06 -20.95
N SER A 184 -2.82 38.51 -20.00
CA SER A 184 -3.76 39.63 -20.17
C SER A 184 -3.01 40.93 -20.45
N VAL A 185 -2.02 41.25 -19.63
CA VAL A 185 -1.20 42.47 -19.76
C VAL A 185 -0.40 42.45 -21.06
N CYS A 186 0.23 41.33 -21.40
CA CYS A 186 0.93 41.19 -22.69
C CYS A 186 -0.01 41.41 -23.90
N LYS A 187 -1.25 40.92 -23.84
CA LYS A 187 -2.26 41.17 -24.89
C LYS A 187 -2.68 42.64 -24.95
N ALA A 188 -2.80 43.33 -23.82
CA ALA A 188 -3.13 44.75 -23.77
C ALA A 188 -2.01 45.60 -24.39
N VAL A 189 -0.76 45.33 -24.00
CA VAL A 189 0.44 45.96 -24.56
C VAL A 189 0.51 45.76 -26.08
N ALA A 190 0.26 44.54 -26.57
CA ALA A 190 0.24 44.26 -28.01
C ALA A 190 -0.87 45.02 -28.77
N LYS A 191 -1.95 45.42 -28.09
CA LYS A 191 -3.01 46.27 -28.64
C LYS A 191 -2.75 47.77 -28.46
N GLY A 192 -1.60 48.14 -27.88
CA GLY A 192 -1.20 49.53 -27.62
C GLY A 192 -1.75 50.11 -26.31
N ASP A 193 -2.42 49.32 -25.47
CA ASP A 193 -2.81 49.78 -24.13
C ASP A 193 -1.65 49.56 -23.15
N LEU A 194 -0.91 50.64 -22.87
CA LEU A 194 0.25 50.65 -21.99
C LEU A 194 -0.11 51.12 -20.56
N ASN A 195 -1.39 51.12 -20.20
CA ASN A 195 -1.84 51.45 -18.84
C ASN A 195 -2.05 50.21 -17.96
N GLN A 196 -2.08 49.00 -18.55
CA GLN A 196 -2.28 47.76 -17.80
C GLN A 196 -1.00 47.31 -17.10
N LYS A 197 -1.15 46.75 -15.90
CA LYS A 197 -0.09 46.17 -15.10
C LYS A 197 -0.50 44.79 -14.60
N ILE A 198 0.50 43.95 -14.37
CA ILE A 198 0.31 42.68 -13.69
C ILE A 198 0.13 43.02 -12.21
N GLU A 199 -0.96 42.54 -11.61
CA GLU A 199 -1.35 42.87 -10.23
C GLU A 199 -1.39 41.64 -9.33
N VAL A 200 -1.55 40.44 -9.90
CA VAL A 200 -1.61 39.17 -9.18
C VAL A 200 -0.46 39.00 -8.19
N ASN A 201 -0.76 38.39 -7.04
CA ASN A 201 0.25 38.08 -6.03
C ASN A 201 1.19 36.98 -6.56
N ALA A 202 2.48 37.29 -6.59
CA ALA A 202 3.54 36.38 -7.01
C ALA A 202 4.68 36.41 -5.99
N ARG A 203 5.51 35.38 -6.01
CA ARG A 203 6.75 35.29 -5.22
C ARG A 203 7.80 34.55 -6.04
N GLY A 204 9.08 34.75 -5.69
CA GLY A 204 10.20 34.11 -6.39
C GLY A 204 10.23 34.47 -7.87
N GLU A 205 10.52 33.48 -8.72
CA GLU A 205 10.69 33.67 -10.17
C GLU A 205 9.45 34.29 -10.86
N MET A 206 8.24 34.02 -10.35
CA MET A 206 7.01 34.62 -10.88
C MET A 206 6.89 36.10 -10.53
N ASP A 207 7.42 36.54 -9.38
CA ASP A 207 7.43 37.96 -9.00
C ASP A 207 8.50 38.72 -9.80
N ASP A 208 9.67 38.12 -10.00
CA ASP A 208 10.72 38.68 -10.86
C ASP A 208 10.21 38.89 -12.30
N MET A 209 9.46 37.93 -12.83
CA MET A 209 8.81 38.04 -14.14
C MET A 209 7.77 39.17 -14.15
N LYS A 210 6.91 39.25 -13.12
CA LYS A 210 5.93 40.33 -12.95
C LYS A 210 6.59 41.71 -12.97
N VAL A 211 7.64 41.89 -12.16
CA VAL A 211 8.37 43.16 -12.06
C VAL A 211 9.00 43.51 -13.41
N THR A 212 9.67 42.56 -14.05
CA THR A 212 10.35 42.76 -15.34
C THR A 212 9.37 43.19 -16.43
N ILE A 213 8.23 42.50 -16.55
CA ILE A 213 7.21 42.84 -17.55
C ILE A 213 6.59 44.20 -17.23
N ASN A 214 6.26 44.47 -15.96
CA ASN A 214 5.72 45.77 -15.58
C ASN A 214 6.70 46.91 -15.91
N THR A 215 7.99 46.76 -15.63
CA THR A 215 9.01 47.75 -16.02
C THR A 215 9.08 47.94 -17.54
N MET A 216 8.99 46.86 -18.32
CA MET A 216 8.93 46.94 -19.78
C MET A 216 7.70 47.75 -20.26
N VAL A 217 6.53 47.57 -19.65
CA VAL A 217 5.34 48.39 -19.95
C VAL A 217 5.58 49.87 -19.66
N ASP A 218 6.23 50.20 -18.55
CA ASP A 218 6.56 51.60 -18.22
C ASP A 218 7.48 52.23 -19.27
N GLN A 219 8.52 51.51 -19.68
CA GLN A 219 9.46 51.98 -20.68
C GLN A 219 8.78 52.22 -22.02
N LEU A 220 7.96 51.27 -22.49
CA LEU A 220 7.20 51.43 -23.73
C LEU A 220 6.26 52.65 -23.67
N ARG A 221 5.63 52.90 -22.51
CA ARG A 221 4.72 54.04 -22.33
C ARG A 221 5.48 55.37 -22.44
N ILE A 222 6.68 55.46 -21.87
CA ILE A 222 7.54 56.63 -21.99
C ILE A 222 7.93 56.86 -23.45
N PHE A 223 8.40 55.82 -24.15
CA PHE A 223 8.78 55.91 -25.56
C PHE A 223 7.61 56.36 -26.44
N ALA A 224 6.42 55.77 -26.27
CA ALA A 224 5.23 56.16 -27.03
C ALA A 224 4.88 57.64 -26.84
N SER A 225 5.00 58.15 -25.60
CA SER A 225 4.73 59.56 -25.30
C SER A 225 5.75 60.51 -25.95
N GLU A 226 7.02 60.10 -26.05
CA GLU A 226 8.07 60.92 -26.64
C GLU A 226 7.91 61.00 -28.17
N VAL A 227 7.56 59.89 -28.82
CA VAL A 227 7.32 59.85 -30.28
C VAL A 227 6.12 60.69 -30.68
N THR A 228 5.08 60.78 -29.85
CA THR A 228 3.92 61.65 -30.12
C THR A 228 4.19 63.15 -29.92
N ARG A 229 5.34 63.51 -29.32
CA ARG A 229 5.71 64.90 -29.03
C ARG A 229 6.56 65.55 -30.13
N VAL A 230 7.10 64.76 -31.06
CA VAL A 230 7.93 65.19 -32.20
C VAL A 230 7.06 65.40 -33.43
#